data_AF-A0A8T3SXD6-F1
#
_entry.id   AF-A0A8T3SXD6-F1
#
_cell.length_a   1.000
_cell.length_b   1.000
_cell.length_c   1.000
_cell.angle_alpha   90.00
_cell.angle_beta   90.00
_cell.angle_gamma   90.00
#
_symmetry.space_group_name_H-M   'P 1'
#
loop_
_entity.id
_entity.type
_entity.pdbx_description
1 polymer ?
#
loop_
_entity_poly.entity_id
_entity_poly.type
_entity_poly.pdbx_seq_one_letter_code
_entity_poly.pdbx_strand_id
1 'polypeptide(L)'
;MTYAYVLVYSKTFGARDDVADYLDGMPEILNWRFEMSNSFFLVSDQPNADIIARKLMRQAPKGASFLLMEYPDNTQGLLTKGSWSLLNDKRTDRPLEFGVSWKKKK
;
A
#
# COMPACT_ATOMS: atom_id res chain seq x y z
N MET A 1 0.50 -4.54 -16.55
CA MET A 1 1.39 -5.27 -15.64
C MET A 1 1.31 -4.58 -14.29
N THR A 2 1.34 -5.31 -13.19
CA THR A 2 1.19 -4.75 -11.83
C THR A 2 2.48 -4.84 -11.04
N TYR A 3 2.66 -3.86 -10.16
CA TYR A 3 3.86 -3.65 -9.36
C TYR A 3 3.47 -3.49 -7.90
N ALA A 4 4.37 -3.88 -7.02
CA ALA A 4 4.15 -3.91 -5.59
C ALA A 4 5.11 -2.93 -4.92
N TYR A 5 4.62 -2.15 -3.95
CA TYR A 5 5.43 -1.17 -3.24
C TYR A 5 5.18 -1.23 -1.74
N VAL A 6 6.17 -0.79 -0.97
CA VAL A 6 6.06 -0.53 0.46
C VAL A 6 6.23 0.97 0.69
N LEU A 7 5.20 1.59 1.24
CA LEU A 7 5.22 2.95 1.75
C LEU A 7 5.47 2.91 3.26
N VAL A 8 6.47 3.65 3.73
CA VAL A 8 6.69 3.93 5.15
C VAL A 8 6.70 5.44 5.32
N TYR A 9 6.01 5.97 6.31
CA TYR A 9 5.83 7.42 6.47
C TYR A 9 6.06 7.89 7.91
N SER A 10 6.56 9.12 8.06
CA SER A 10 6.75 9.73 9.38
C SER A 10 5.41 10.02 10.05
N LYS A 11 5.41 10.14 11.38
CA LYS A 11 4.22 10.55 12.15
C LYS A 11 3.65 11.90 11.68
N THR A 12 4.50 12.79 11.18
CA THR A 12 4.11 14.11 10.65
C THR A 12 3.37 14.04 9.32
N PHE A 13 3.35 12.89 8.64
CA PHE A 13 2.64 12.70 7.39
C PHE A 13 1.10 12.68 7.58
N GLY A 14 0.63 12.18 8.72
CA GLY A 14 -0.80 12.12 9.04
C GLY A 14 -1.17 10.91 9.87
N ALA A 15 -2.45 10.83 10.27
CA ALA A 15 -2.99 9.58 10.79
C ALA A 15 -3.15 8.57 9.65
N ARG A 16 -3.19 7.28 10.00
CA ARG A 16 -3.31 6.21 9.01
C ARG A 16 -4.51 6.41 8.08
N ASP A 17 -5.64 6.83 8.64
CA ASP A 17 -6.89 6.94 7.89
C ASP A 17 -6.82 8.12 6.88
N ASP A 18 -6.14 9.22 7.23
CA ASP A 18 -5.85 10.31 6.27
C ASP A 18 -4.98 9.82 5.10
N VAL A 19 -3.98 8.98 5.39
CA VAL A 19 -3.11 8.41 4.36
C VAL A 19 -3.87 7.40 3.49
N ALA A 20 -4.75 6.61 4.08
CA ALA A 20 -5.63 5.70 3.36
C ALA A 20 -6.54 6.47 2.38
N ASP A 21 -7.12 7.59 2.81
CA ASP A 21 -7.93 8.46 1.95
C ASP A 21 -7.13 9.04 0.78
N TYR A 22 -5.87 9.42 1.02
CA TYR A 22 -4.99 9.85 -0.08
C TYR A 22 -4.71 8.74 -1.08
N LEU A 23 -4.45 7.51 -0.60
CA LEU A 23 -4.19 6.36 -1.46
C LEU A 23 -5.44 5.97 -2.27
N ASP A 24 -6.62 6.01 -1.66
CA ASP A 24 -7.91 5.76 -2.33
C ASP A 24 -8.22 6.79 -3.43
N GLY A 25 -7.69 8.01 -3.30
CA GLY A 25 -7.80 9.06 -4.32
C GLY A 25 -6.80 8.92 -5.49
N MET A 26 -5.86 7.97 -5.45
CA MET A 26 -4.84 7.81 -6.49
C MET A 26 -5.24 6.71 -7.47
N PRO A 27 -5.56 7.03 -8.74
CA PRO A 27 -5.96 6.01 -9.73
C PRO A 27 -4.86 5.00 -10.04
N GLU A 28 -3.59 5.35 -9.81
CA GLU A 28 -2.45 4.47 -9.97
C GLU A 28 -2.37 3.39 -8.88
N ILE A 29 -2.99 3.62 -7.72
CA ILE A 29 -3.01 2.67 -6.61
C ILE A 29 -4.25 1.81 -6.79
N LEU A 30 -4.02 0.61 -7.31
CA LEU A 30 -5.09 -0.36 -7.57
C LEU A 30 -5.63 -0.95 -6.26
N ASN A 31 -4.75 -1.08 -5.28
CA ASN A 31 -5.08 -1.70 -4.00
C ASN A 31 -4.03 -1.38 -2.94
N TRP A 32 -4.41 -1.47 -1.66
CA TRP A 32 -3.47 -1.34 -0.55
C TRP A 32 -3.90 -2.13 0.69
N ARG A 33 -2.94 -2.38 1.57
CA ARG A 33 -3.13 -2.97 2.90
C ARG A 33 -2.13 -2.37 3.86
N PHE A 34 -2.45 -2.33 5.14
CA PHE A 34 -1.50 -2.03 6.20
C PHE A 34 -1.54 -3.13 7.26
N GLU A 35 -0.42 -3.34 7.94
CA GLU A 35 -0.33 -4.29 9.07
C GLU A 35 0.42 -3.71 10.27
N MET A 36 1.16 -2.62 10.05
CA MET A 36 1.87 -1.89 11.08
C MET A 36 1.48 -0.42 11.01
N SER A 37 1.65 0.29 12.12
CA SER A 37 1.55 1.74 12.11
C SER A 37 2.56 2.32 11.12
N ASN A 38 2.18 3.41 10.46
CA ASN A 38 3.09 4.18 9.62
C ASN A 38 3.62 3.43 8.39
N SER A 39 2.93 2.38 7.93
CA SER A 39 3.26 1.69 6.68
C SER A 39 2.05 1.20 5.89
N PHE A 40 2.21 1.13 4.57
CA PHE A 40 1.26 0.52 3.65
C PHE A 40 2.00 -0.34 2.62
N PHE A 41 1.39 -1.47 2.29
CA PHE A 41 1.68 -2.30 1.14
C PHE A 41 0.75 -1.87 0.02
N LEU A 42 1.31 -1.53 -1.14
CA LEU A 42 0.58 -0.96 -2.28
C LEU A 42 0.70 -1.88 -3.48
N VAL A 43 -0.37 -1.99 -4.26
CA VAL A 43 -0.38 -2.55 -5.61
C VAL A 43 -0.68 -1.41 -6.57
N SER A 44 0.13 -1.27 -7.62
CA SER A 44 0.00 -0.21 -8.60
C SER A 44 0.15 -0.73 -10.04
N ASP A 45 -0.42 0.00 -10.99
CA ASP A 45 -0.18 -0.19 -12.41
C ASP A 45 1.06 0.55 -12.93
N GLN A 46 1.70 1.36 -12.07
CA GLN A 46 2.90 2.12 -12.43
C GLN A 46 4.15 1.27 -12.21
N PRO A 47 5.07 1.20 -13.20
CA PRO A 47 6.35 0.51 -13.05
C PRO A 47 7.36 1.29 -12.21
N ASN A 48 7.13 2.58 -12.01
CA ASN A 48 8.10 3.48 -11.39
C ASN A 48 7.49 4.18 -10.17
N ALA A 49 8.13 4.00 -9.02
CA ALA A 49 7.76 4.62 -7.75
C ALA A 49 7.75 6.16 -7.80
N ASP A 50 8.51 6.81 -8.70
CA ASP A 50 8.64 8.27 -8.78
C ASP A 50 7.28 8.97 -9.01
N ILE A 51 6.41 8.38 -9.84
CA ILE A 51 5.09 8.96 -10.14
C ILE A 51 4.22 8.99 -8.87
N ILE A 52 4.19 7.88 -8.13
CA ILE A 52 3.46 7.74 -6.87
C ILE A 52 4.07 8.66 -5.81
N ALA A 53 5.39 8.67 -5.68
CA ALA A 53 6.11 9.50 -4.72
C ALA A 53 5.82 11.00 -4.93
N ARG A 54 5.82 11.49 -6.18
CA ARG A 54 5.48 12.89 -6.48
C ARG A 54 4.03 13.23 -6.10
N LYS A 55 3.09 12.29 -6.27
CA LYS A 55 1.70 12.49 -5.83
C LYS A 55 1.60 12.55 -4.31
N LEU A 56 2.25 11.62 -3.61
CA LEU A 56 2.34 11.64 -2.15
C LEU A 56 2.96 12.93 -1.63
N MET A 57 4.07 13.40 -2.23
CA MET A 57 4.71 14.67 -1.86
C MET A 57 3.79 15.88 -1.98
N ARG A 58 2.88 15.90 -2.95
CA ARG A 58 1.92 17.01 -3.13
C ARG A 58 0.80 17.02 -2.07
N GLN A 59 0.45 15.86 -1.55
CA GLN A 59 -0.56 15.71 -0.48
C GLN A 59 0.06 15.79 0.91
N ALA A 60 1.36 15.49 1.03
CA ALA A 60 2.07 15.43 2.30
C ALA A 60 2.12 16.82 2.98
N PRO A 61 1.84 16.88 4.29
CA PRO A 61 2.07 18.09 5.08
C PRO A 61 3.52 18.57 5.01
N LYS A 62 3.73 19.87 5.19
CA LYS A 62 5.08 20.45 5.20
C LYS A 62 5.92 19.80 6.30
N GLY A 63 7.10 19.28 5.94
CA GLY A 63 8.00 18.59 6.87
C GLY A 63 7.64 17.13 7.13
N ALA A 64 6.67 16.56 6.39
CA ALA A 64 6.47 15.12 6.35
C ALA A 64 7.57 14.44 5.53
N SER A 65 7.98 13.26 5.99
CA SER A 65 8.95 12.41 5.32
C SER A 65 8.34 11.04 5.07
N PHE A 66 8.69 10.42 3.96
CA PHE A 66 8.28 9.06 3.66
C PHE A 66 9.33 8.39 2.80
N LEU A 67 9.21 7.07 2.69
CA LEU A 67 10.01 6.22 1.84
C LEU A 67 9.06 5.29 1.09
N LEU A 68 9.23 5.23 -0.22
CA LEU A 68 8.47 4.37 -1.11
C LEU A 68 9.48 3.47 -1.82
N MET A 69 9.37 2.16 -1.60
CA MET A 69 10.26 1.16 -2.19
C MET A 69 9.48 0.17 -3.00
N GLU A 70 10.03 -0.24 -4.14
CA GLU A 70 9.51 -1.39 -4.87
C GLU A 70 9.74 -2.66 -4.06
N TYR A 71 8.73 -3.53 -4.04
CA TYR A 71 8.77 -4.83 -3.43
C TYR A 71 9.07 -5.87 -4.53
N PRO A 72 10.31 -6.39 -4.60
CA PRO A 72 10.71 -7.31 -5.66
C PRO A 72 10.16 -8.72 -5.44
N ASP A 73 10.10 -9.50 -6.52
CA ASP A 73 9.78 -10.93 -6.42
C ASP A 73 10.89 -11.65 -5.62
N ASN A 74 10.52 -12.43 -4.60
CA ASN A 74 11.38 -13.22 -3.68
C ASN A 74 11.68 -12.66 -2.26
N THR A 75 10.68 -12.09 -1.58
CA THR A 75 10.77 -11.59 -0.18
C THR A 75 9.83 -12.31 0.79
N GLN A 76 9.77 -13.64 0.65
CA GLN A 76 8.73 -14.54 1.19
C GLN A 76 8.69 -14.75 2.70
N GLY A 77 9.77 -14.40 3.41
CA GLY A 77 9.93 -14.71 4.82
C GLY A 77 9.35 -13.70 5.81
N LEU A 78 8.87 -12.53 5.36
CA LEU A 78 8.66 -11.37 6.24
C LEU A 78 7.21 -10.84 6.29
N LEU A 79 6.27 -11.48 5.59
CA LEU A 79 4.90 -11.00 5.46
C LEU A 79 3.88 -11.95 6.08
N THR A 80 2.81 -11.40 6.64
CA THR A 80 1.65 -12.24 6.99
C THR A 80 1.04 -12.84 5.71
N LYS A 81 0.26 -13.91 5.87
CA LYS A 81 -0.46 -14.55 4.76
C LYS A 81 -1.31 -13.56 3.93
N GLY A 82 -1.88 -12.53 4.57
CA GLY A 82 -2.72 -11.56 3.90
C GLY A 82 -1.93 -10.57 3.04
N SER A 83 -0.84 -10.01 3.58
CA SER A 83 0.08 -9.17 2.80
C SER A 83 0.78 -9.96 1.70
N TRP A 84 1.15 -11.22 1.98
CA TRP A 84 1.69 -12.13 0.98
C TRP A 84 0.73 -12.31 -0.19
N SER A 85 -0.55 -12.61 0.06
CA SER A 85 -1.54 -12.77 -1.02
C SER A 85 -1.76 -11.47 -1.80
N LEU A 86 -1.79 -10.31 -1.14
CA LEU A 86 -1.93 -9.04 -1.86
C LEU A 86 -0.74 -8.79 -2.81
N LEU A 87 0.49 -8.96 -2.32
CA LEU A 87 1.71 -8.58 -3.03
C LEU A 87 2.15 -9.61 -4.07
N ASN A 88 2.01 -10.91 -3.76
CA ASN A 88 2.38 -11.99 -4.66
C ASN A 88 1.36 -12.19 -5.78
N ASP A 89 0.07 -12.17 -5.42
CA ASP A 89 -1.00 -12.40 -6.40
C ASP A 89 -1.38 -11.09 -7.12
N LYS A 90 -0.77 -9.96 -6.70
CA LYS A 90 -0.96 -8.61 -7.25
C LYS A 90 -2.44 -8.27 -7.46
N ARG A 91 -3.24 -8.60 -6.45
CA ARG A 91 -4.70 -8.55 -6.52
C ARG A 91 -5.22 -7.13 -6.63
N THR A 92 -6.19 -6.94 -7.52
CA THR A 92 -6.87 -5.66 -7.75
C THR A 92 -8.17 -5.52 -6.95
N ASP A 93 -8.65 -6.58 -6.30
CA ASP A 93 -9.82 -6.52 -5.43
C ASP A 93 -9.41 -6.15 -3.99
N ARG A 94 -10.09 -5.17 -3.37
CA ARG A 94 -9.76 -4.70 -2.01
C ARG A 94 -9.67 -5.87 -1.02
N PRO A 95 -8.57 -6.01 -0.27
CA PRO A 95 -8.49 -7.04 0.75
C PRO A 95 -9.52 -6.76 1.84
N LEU A 96 -10.14 -7.83 2.31
CA LEU A 96 -10.91 -7.82 3.54
C LEU A 96 -10.03 -7.30 4.68
N GLU A 97 -10.57 -6.38 5.51
CA GLU A 97 -9.88 -5.85 6.67
C GLU A 97 -9.31 -6.98 7.55
N PHE A 98 -8.23 -6.67 8.27
CA PHE A 98 -7.60 -7.61 9.17
C PHE A 98 -8.64 -8.18 10.17
N GLY A 99 -8.89 -9.49 10.12
CA GLY A 99 -9.86 -10.17 10.99
C GLY A 99 -11.20 -10.55 10.35
N VAL A 100 -11.45 -10.19 9.09
CA VAL A 100 -12.71 -10.55 8.42
C VAL A 100 -12.56 -11.93 7.74
N SER A 101 -13.31 -12.90 8.27
CA SER A 101 -13.38 -14.28 7.78
C SER A 101 -14.22 -14.40 6.51
N TRP A 102 -13.76 -15.24 5.58
CA TRP A 102 -14.48 -15.60 4.37
C TRP A 102 -15.79 -16.32 4.70
N LYS A 103 -16.94 -15.67 4.50
CA LYS A 103 -18.16 -16.41 4.16
C LYS A 103 -18.25 -16.49 2.65
N LYS A 104 -17.89 -17.66 2.09
CA LYS A 104 -18.26 -18.00 0.71
C LYS A 104 -19.77 -17.82 0.58
N LYS A 105 -20.21 -16.86 -0.25
CA LYS A 105 -21.59 -16.86 -0.73
C LYS A 105 -21.76 -18.14 -1.56
N LYS A 106 -22.74 -18.95 -1.16
CA LYS A 106 -23.23 -20.09 -1.92
C LYS A 106 -23.81 -19.63 -3.24
#